data_AF-A0A7C5FS16-F1
#
_entry.id   AF-A0A7C5FS16-F1
#
_cell.length_a   1.000
_cell.length_b   1.000
_cell.length_c   1.000
_cell.angle_alpha   90.00
_cell.angle_beta   90.00
_cell.angle_gamma   90.00
#
_symmetry.space_group_name_H-M   'P 1'
#
loop_
_entity.id
_entity.type
_entity.pdbx_description
1 polymer ?
#
loop_
_entity_poly.entity_id
_entity_poly.type
_entity_poly.pdbx_seq_one_letter_code
_entity_poly.pdbx_strand_id
1 'polypeptide(L)'
;MPLAEQITRRGAVLTEYAPRVTVRGPQLMARDRIISGLSKAVIVVEARVPSGSLDTADKARKQDRLVFAVPGSPGTDALISSGAIEFTTAEDVIERMSQGRKPKSEQGSLWDV
;
A
#
# COMPACT_ATOMS: atom_id res chain seq x y z
N MET A 1 -6.19 27.67 3.29
CA MET A 1 -5.15 27.01 2.48
C MET A 1 -5.57 25.55 2.24
N PRO A 2 -5.73 25.10 0.98
CA PRO A 2 -6.04 23.72 0.62
C PRO A 2 -5.10 22.67 1.26
N LEU A 3 -5.61 21.46 1.52
CA LEU A 3 -4.83 20.38 2.14
C LEU A 3 -3.58 20.01 1.33
N ALA A 4 -3.68 19.99 0.00
CA ALA A 4 -2.53 19.68 -0.87
C ALA A 4 -1.37 20.67 -0.67
N GLU A 5 -1.67 21.96 -0.51
CA GLU A 5 -0.67 23.00 -0.21
C GLU A 5 -0.11 22.88 1.23
N GLN A 6 -0.90 22.36 2.17
CA GLN A 6 -0.40 22.06 3.51
C GLN A 6 0.62 20.91 3.48
N ILE A 7 0.38 19.88 2.67
CA ILE A 7 1.25 18.70 2.53
C ILE A 7 2.62 19.10 1.95
N THR A 8 2.67 19.99 0.96
CA THR A 8 3.94 20.39 0.31
C THR A 8 4.92 21.10 1.23
N ARG A 9 4.47 21.63 2.39
CA ARG A 9 5.35 22.27 3.37
C ARG A 9 6.34 21.32 4.04
N ARG A 10 6.01 20.03 4.16
CA ARG A 10 6.84 19.01 4.85
C ARG A 10 6.89 17.66 4.14
N GLY A 11 6.22 17.56 3.00
CA GLY A 11 6.13 16.35 2.19
C GLY A 11 6.15 16.69 0.70
N ALA A 12 5.46 15.88 -0.10
CA ALA A 12 5.41 16.06 -1.54
C ALA A 12 4.01 15.76 -2.08
N VAL A 13 3.69 16.39 -3.22
CA VAL A 13 2.54 16.05 -4.05
C VAL A 13 3.08 15.69 -5.43
N LEU A 14 2.70 14.51 -5.91
CA LEU A 14 3.17 13.95 -7.18
C LEU A 14 2.00 13.79 -8.15
N THR A 15 2.24 14.07 -9.43
CA THR A 15 1.31 13.80 -10.54
C THR A 15 2.09 13.38 -11.79
N GLU A 16 1.53 12.46 -12.57
CA GLU A 16 2.03 12.10 -13.91
C GLU A 16 1.43 12.98 -15.02
N TYR A 17 0.52 13.89 -14.66
CA TYR A 17 -0.19 14.75 -15.61
C TYR A 17 0.41 16.14 -15.65
N ALA A 18 0.45 16.72 -16.85
CA ALA A 18 0.87 18.10 -17.07
C ALA A 18 -0.04 19.10 -16.31
N PRO A 19 0.46 20.31 -16.02
CA PRO A 19 -0.36 21.36 -15.43
C PRO A 19 -1.66 21.61 -16.21
N ARG A 20 -2.73 21.94 -15.49
CA ARG A 20 -4.08 22.27 -16.05
C ARG A 20 -4.83 21.09 -16.68
N VAL A 21 -4.36 19.86 -16.55
CA VAL A 21 -5.15 18.67 -16.89
C VAL A 21 -6.29 18.48 -15.88
N THR A 22 -7.52 18.44 -16.35
CA THR A 22 -8.69 18.11 -15.52
C THR A 22 -8.75 16.61 -15.24
N VAL A 23 -8.97 16.25 -13.98
CA VAL A 23 -9.09 14.85 -13.54
C VAL A 23 -10.35 14.19 -14.12
N ARG A 24 -10.19 12.98 -14.65
CA ARG A 24 -11.24 12.08 -15.12
C ARG A 24 -11.24 10.81 -14.28
N GLY A 25 -12.39 10.14 -14.18
CA GLY A 25 -12.55 8.90 -13.41
C GLY A 25 -11.43 7.86 -13.63
N PRO A 26 -11.07 7.50 -14.88
CA PRO A 26 -10.00 6.55 -15.15
C PRO A 26 -8.61 6.98 -14.64
N GLN A 27 -8.35 8.29 -14.53
CA GLN A 27 -7.09 8.80 -14.01
C GLN A 27 -6.96 8.59 -12.49
N LEU A 28 -8.09 8.48 -11.78
CA LEU A 28 -8.09 8.10 -10.38
C LEU A 28 -7.60 6.66 -10.22
N MET A 29 -8.14 5.71 -10.99
CA MET A 29 -7.70 4.32 -10.93
C MET A 29 -6.25 4.13 -11.43
N ALA A 30 -5.83 4.93 -12.42
CA ALA A 30 -4.49 4.88 -12.96
C ALA A 30 -3.43 5.33 -11.94
N ARG A 31 -3.70 6.37 -11.13
CA ARG A 31 -2.73 6.89 -10.15
C ARG A 31 -2.43 5.90 -9.03
N ASP A 32 -3.38 5.02 -8.70
CA ASP A 32 -3.30 4.15 -7.52
C ASP A 32 -2.14 3.15 -7.63
N ARG A 33 -1.70 2.84 -8.87
CA ARG A 33 -0.48 2.03 -9.10
C ARG A 33 0.79 2.71 -8.57
N ILE A 34 0.82 4.04 -8.53
CA ILE A 34 1.94 4.83 -8.01
C ILE A 34 1.87 4.83 -6.49
N ILE A 35 0.66 4.95 -5.92
CA ILE A 35 0.43 4.89 -4.48
C ILE A 35 0.92 3.55 -3.93
N SER A 36 0.46 2.43 -4.49
CA SER A 36 0.93 1.11 -4.07
C SER A 36 2.40 0.90 -4.39
N GLY A 37 2.86 1.36 -5.56
CA GLY A 37 4.23 1.16 -6.03
C GLY A 37 5.29 1.87 -5.17
N LEU A 38 5.01 3.08 -4.69
CA LEU A 38 5.91 3.83 -3.80
C LEU A 38 5.83 3.36 -2.34
N SER A 39 4.80 2.60 -1.98
CA SER A 39 4.58 2.12 -0.62
C SER A 39 5.36 0.83 -0.35
N LYS A 40 5.78 0.63 0.90
CA LYS A 40 6.34 -0.67 1.35
C LYS A 40 5.25 -1.72 1.58
N ALA A 41 4.07 -1.26 1.97
CA ALA A 41 2.87 -2.04 2.17
C ALA A 41 1.63 -1.15 1.96
N VAL A 42 0.50 -1.77 1.67
CA VAL A 42 -0.80 -1.11 1.56
C VAL A 42 -1.71 -1.58 2.69
N ILE A 43 -2.39 -0.64 3.33
CA ILE A 43 -3.30 -0.90 4.46
C ILE A 43 -4.71 -0.47 4.04
N VAL A 44 -5.67 -1.40 4.10
CA VAL A 44 -7.08 -1.14 3.80
C VAL A 44 -7.88 -1.22 5.11
N VAL A 45 -8.37 -0.08 5.56
CA VAL A 45 -9.11 0.01 6.84
C VAL A 45 -10.60 -0.30 6.65
N GLU A 46 -11.18 0.10 5.52
CA GLU A 46 -12.59 -0.15 5.21
C GLU A 46 -12.78 -0.21 3.70
N ALA A 47 -13.60 -1.17 3.23
CA ALA A 47 -13.95 -1.28 1.82
C ALA A 47 -15.30 -1.98 1.63
N ARG A 48 -16.04 -1.58 0.60
CA ARG A 48 -17.19 -2.34 0.07
C ARG A 48 -16.79 -3.17 -1.15
N VAL A 49 -17.65 -4.10 -1.57
CA VAL A 49 -17.52 -4.83 -2.83
C VAL A 49 -18.55 -4.29 -3.83
N PRO A 50 -18.18 -3.87 -5.05
CA PRO A 50 -16.82 -3.55 -5.51
C PRO A 50 -16.36 -2.16 -5.03
N SER A 51 -15.05 -1.93 -4.85
CA SER A 51 -14.49 -0.60 -4.54
C SER A 51 -13.10 -0.39 -5.14
N GLY A 52 -12.69 0.88 -5.29
CA GLY A 52 -11.34 1.25 -5.77
C GLY A 52 -10.22 0.80 -4.83
N SER A 53 -10.51 0.65 -3.53
CA SER A 53 -9.54 0.11 -2.56
C SER A 53 -9.15 -1.33 -2.87
N LEU A 54 -10.08 -2.17 -3.35
CA LEU A 54 -9.79 -3.54 -3.78
C LEU A 54 -8.86 -3.56 -4.99
N ASP A 55 -9.13 -2.71 -5.97
CA ASP A 55 -8.29 -2.54 -7.16
C ASP A 55 -6.88 -2.04 -6.79
N THR A 56 -6.76 -1.14 -5.81
CA THR A 56 -5.46 -0.71 -5.27
C THR A 56 -4.72 -1.85 -4.57
N ALA A 57 -5.42 -2.66 -3.76
CA ALA A 57 -4.85 -3.83 -3.10
C ALA A 57 -4.35 -4.88 -4.12
N ASP A 58 -5.09 -5.09 -5.21
CA ASP A 58 -4.67 -6.00 -6.28
C ASP A 58 -3.44 -5.48 -7.03
N LYS A 59 -3.37 -4.16 -7.30
CA LYS A 59 -2.15 -3.55 -7.85
C LYS A 59 -0.95 -3.71 -6.90
N ALA A 60 -1.17 -3.56 -5.60
CA ALA A 60 -0.14 -3.75 -4.59
C ALA A 60 0.41 -5.18 -4.59
N ARG A 61 -0.49 -6.20 -4.60
CA ARG A 61 -0.11 -7.61 -4.72
C ARG A 61 0.71 -7.90 -5.97
N LYS A 62 0.30 -7.36 -7.12
CA LYS A 62 1.04 -7.50 -8.40
C LYS A 62 2.42 -6.83 -8.39
N GLN A 63 2.67 -5.92 -7.45
CA GLN A 63 3.94 -5.22 -7.25
C GLN A 63 4.74 -5.79 -6.07
N ASP A 64 4.41 -7.01 -5.62
CA ASP A 64 5.01 -7.69 -4.48
C ASP A 64 5.00 -6.84 -3.20
N ARG A 65 3.92 -6.07 -3.01
CA ARG A 65 3.68 -5.31 -1.77
C ARG A 65 2.80 -6.11 -0.83
N LEU A 66 3.13 -6.04 0.46
CA LEU A 66 2.26 -6.57 1.50
C LEU A 66 0.95 -5.79 1.53
N VAL A 67 -0.16 -6.51 1.67
CA VAL A 67 -1.50 -5.93 1.84
C VAL A 67 -2.01 -6.33 3.21
N PHE A 68 -2.38 -5.32 3.99
CA PHE A 68 -3.00 -5.45 5.29
C PHE A 68 -4.46 -5.01 5.24
N ALA A 69 -5.31 -5.67 6.01
CA ALA A 69 -6.73 -5.35 6.05
C ALA A 69 -7.29 -5.45 7.48
N VAL A 70 -8.14 -4.49 7.85
CA VAL A 70 -8.87 -4.53 9.14
C VAL A 70 -10.15 -5.35 8.94
N PRO A 71 -10.44 -6.34 9.79
CA PRO A 71 -11.66 -7.14 9.67
C PRO A 71 -12.92 -6.31 9.96
N GLY A 72 -14.05 -6.69 9.37
CA GLY A 72 -15.37 -6.12 9.70
C GLY A 72 -16.04 -5.32 8.59
N SER A 73 -15.54 -5.36 7.35
CA SER A 73 -16.24 -4.79 6.19
C SER A 73 -16.21 -5.74 5.00
N PRO A 74 -17.25 -5.79 4.14
CA PRO A 74 -17.34 -6.79 3.07
C PRO A 74 -16.11 -6.83 2.15
N GLY A 75 -15.50 -5.68 1.88
CA GLY A 75 -14.30 -5.59 1.06
C GLY A 75 -13.03 -6.00 1.80
N THR A 76 -12.86 -5.61 3.06
CA THR A 76 -11.67 -6.02 3.83
C THR A 76 -11.71 -7.51 4.17
N ASP A 77 -12.88 -8.05 4.49
CA ASP A 77 -13.06 -9.49 4.73
C ASP A 77 -12.77 -10.31 3.47
N ALA A 78 -13.14 -9.80 2.29
CA ALA A 78 -12.77 -10.40 1.01
C ALA A 78 -11.24 -10.32 0.74
N LEU A 79 -10.58 -9.22 1.14
CA LEU A 79 -9.12 -9.12 1.06
C LEU A 79 -8.44 -10.13 1.98
N ILE A 80 -8.90 -10.27 3.23
CA ILE A 80 -8.38 -11.24 4.20
C ILE A 80 -8.58 -12.67 3.65
N SER A 81 -9.77 -12.99 3.15
CA SER A 81 -10.09 -14.28 2.54
C SER A 81 -9.20 -14.60 1.32
N SER A 82 -8.69 -13.58 0.63
CA SER A 82 -7.78 -13.70 -0.51
C SER A 82 -6.29 -13.56 -0.14
N GLY A 83 -5.96 -13.61 1.15
CA GLY A 83 -4.57 -13.64 1.65
C GLY A 83 -3.97 -12.29 2.00
N ALA A 84 -4.79 -11.25 2.24
CA ALA A 84 -4.30 -10.06 2.94
C ALA A 84 -4.02 -10.42 4.41
N ILE A 85 -3.08 -9.69 5.02
CA ILE A 85 -2.71 -9.86 6.41
C ILE A 85 -3.73 -9.11 7.27
N GLU A 86 -4.49 -9.86 8.07
CA GLU A 86 -5.39 -9.29 9.07
C GLU A 86 -4.59 -8.60 10.18
N PHE A 87 -5.07 -7.44 10.64
CA PHE A 87 -4.49 -6.72 11.77
C PHE A 87 -5.55 -5.90 12.50
N THR A 88 -5.28 -5.55 13.76
CA THR A 88 -6.18 -4.71 14.57
C THR A 88 -5.46 -3.52 15.22
N THR A 89 -4.14 -3.56 15.31
CA THR A 89 -3.31 -2.51 15.90
C THR A 89 -2.18 -2.07 14.97
N ALA A 90 -1.61 -0.89 15.20
CA ALA A 90 -0.47 -0.43 14.42
C ALA A 90 0.77 -1.30 14.70
N GLU A 91 0.89 -1.81 15.92
CA GLU A 91 1.95 -2.68 16.39
C GLU A 91 1.99 -3.98 15.58
N ASP A 92 0.84 -4.60 15.30
CA ASP A 92 0.72 -5.81 14.46
C ASP A 92 1.38 -5.58 13.08
N VAL A 93 1.10 -4.42 12.48
CA VAL A 93 1.63 -4.05 11.15
C VAL A 93 3.14 -3.84 11.23
N ILE A 94 3.62 -3.10 12.24
CA ILE A 94 5.04 -2.81 12.42
C ILE A 94 5.83 -4.11 12.65
N GLU A 95 5.35 -4.99 13.50
CA GLU A 95 5.97 -6.28 13.77
C GLU A 95 6.07 -7.11 12.49
N ARG A 96 4.96 -7.25 11.76
CA ARG A 96 4.93 -8.03 10.52
C ARG A 96 5.84 -7.45 9.43
N MET A 97 5.92 -6.13 9.34
CA MET A 97 6.84 -5.42 8.44
C MET A 97 8.31 -5.63 8.81
N SER A 98 8.62 -5.84 10.09
CA SER A 98 9.98 -6.06 10.58
C SER A 98 10.48 -7.50 10.32
N GLN A 99 9.60 -8.51 10.42
CA GLN A 99 9.94 -9.92 10.21
C GLN A 99 10.36 -10.24 8.76
N GLY A 100 9.87 -9.46 7.78
CA GLY A 100 10.31 -9.56 6.38
C GLY A 100 11.73 -9.03 6.11
N ARG A 101 12.39 -8.46 7.13
CA ARG A 101 13.71 -7.83 7.03
C ARG A 101 14.75 -8.65 7.79
N LYS A 102 15.00 -9.90 7.38
CA LYS A 102 16.15 -10.65 7.91
C LYS A 102 17.43 -9.85 7.59
N PRO A 103 18.29 -9.53 8.57
CA PRO A 103 19.55 -8.84 8.31
C PRO A 103 20.45 -9.72 7.42
N LYS A 104 21.10 -9.11 6.45
CA LYS A 104 22.00 -9.76 5.48
C LYS A 104 23.33 -10.25 6.09
N SER A 105 23.42 -10.36 7.42
CA SER A 105 24.64 -10.65 8.18
C SER A 105 24.81 -12.13 8.56
N GLU A 106 23.91 -13.02 8.18
CA GLU A 106 24.01 -14.48 8.45
C GLU A 106 24.08 -15.32 7.17
N GLN A 107 24.45 -14.73 6.03
CA GLN A 107 24.95 -15.48 4.89
C GLN A 107 26.45 -15.63 5.09
N GLY A 108 26.84 -16.70 5.79
CA GLY A 108 28.24 -17.09 5.93
C GLY A 108 28.94 -17.09 4.56
N SER A 109 30.14 -16.52 4.54
CA SER A 109 31.05 -16.56 3.40
C SER A 109 31.23 -18.02 2.96
N LEU A 110 30.82 -18.33 1.74
CA LEU A 110 31.04 -19.63 1.10
C LEU A 110 32.49 -19.86 0.66
N TRP A 111 33.41 -18.99 1.10
CA TRP A 111 34.84 -18.98 0.76
C TRP A 111 35.75 -19.04 1.99
N ASP A 112 35.23 -19.38 3.17
CA ASP A 112 36.04 -19.55 4.38
C ASP A 112 36.51 -21.02 4.55
N VAL A 113 37.00 -21.63 3.47
CA VAL A 113 37.75 -22.92 3.48
C VAL A 113 38.94 -22.84 2.53
#